data_AF-A0A644YNB4-F1
#
_entry.id   AF-A0A644YNB4-F1
#
_cell.length_a   1.000
_cell.length_b   1.000
_cell.length_c   1.000
_cell.angle_alpha   90.00
_cell.angle_beta   90.00
_cell.angle_gamma   90.00
#
_symmetry.space_group_name_H-M   'P 1'
#
loop_
_entity.id
_entity.type
_entity.pdbx_description
1 polymer ?
#
loop_
_entity_poly.entity_id
_entity_poly.type
_entity_poly.pdbx_seq_one_letter_code
_entity_poly.pdbx_strand_id
1 'polypeptide(L)' 'MEKLILSDEDYDYLAKGIAIGAGIGIFLGIFIDNIILTFSAGTVIGIIFSIGYSFYKKNKNKNK' A
#
# COMPACT_ATOMS: atom_id res chain seq x y z
N MET A 1 0.00 -20.99 13.32
CA MET A 1 -0.08 -19.54 13.02
C MET A 1 0.55 -19.37 11.65
N GLU A 2 -0.28 -19.45 10.59
CA GLU A 2 0.10 -19.17 9.21
C GLU A 2 0.64 -17.74 9.12
N LYS A 3 1.95 -17.60 9.28
CA LYS A 3 2.65 -16.38 8.92
C LYS A 3 2.54 -16.33 7.40
N LEU A 4 1.62 -15.50 6.89
CA LEU A 4 1.49 -15.19 5.47
C LEU A 4 2.89 -15.15 4.86
N ILE A 5 3.16 -16.02 3.88
CA ILE A 5 4.46 -16.29 3.23
C ILE A 5 4.88 -15.10 2.34
N LEU A 6 4.84 -13.90 2.90
CA LEU A 6 5.36 -12.67 2.33
C LEU A 6 6.73 -12.43 2.98
N SER A 7 7.73 -12.14 2.17
CA SER A 7 9.08 -11.84 2.68
C SER A 7 9.01 -10.60 3.57
N ASP A 8 9.92 -10.43 4.54
CA ASP A 8 9.93 -9.23 5.39
C ASP A 8 9.94 -7.92 4.56
N GLU A 9 10.55 -7.98 3.37
CA GLU A 9 10.50 -6.90 2.36
C GLU A 9 9.07 -6.59 1.88
N ASP A 10 8.28 -7.62 1.59
CA ASP A 10 6.91 -7.48 1.12
C ASP A 10 6.05 -6.80 2.20
N TYR A 11 6.33 -7.08 3.47
CA TYR A 11 5.67 -6.45 4.61
C TYR A 11 6.04 -4.96 4.74
N ASP A 12 7.31 -4.60 4.50
CA ASP A 12 7.77 -3.21 4.50
C ASP A 12 7.14 -2.40 3.35
N TYR A 13 7.02 -2.97 2.15
CA TYR A 13 6.32 -2.30 1.04
C TYR A 13 4.84 -2.08 1.35
N LEU A 14 4.19 -3.07 1.97
CA LEU A 14 2.77 -2.99 2.33
C LEU A 14 2.54 -1.94 3.42
N ALA A 15 3.40 -1.92 4.45
CA ALA A 15 3.36 -0.91 5.50
C ALA A 15 3.62 0.50 4.95
N LYS A 16 4.59 0.67 4.04
CA LYS A 16 4.85 1.95 3.35
C LYS A 16 3.66 2.37 2.49
N GLY A 17 3.05 1.44 1.75
CA GLY A 17 1.87 1.69 0.94
C GLY A 17 0.68 2.17 1.79
N ILE A 18 0.43 1.52 2.92
CA ILE A 18 -0.62 1.93 3.87
C ILE A 18 -0.30 3.29 4.47
N ALA A 19 0.92 3.52 4.97
CA ALA A 19 1.30 4.77 5.61
C ALA A 19 1.18 5.97 4.64
N ILE A 20 1.66 5.81 3.41
CA ILE A 20 1.58 6.84 2.37
C ILE A 20 0.12 7.03 1.92
N GLY A 21 -0.61 5.94 1.67
CA GLY A 21 -2.02 5.99 1.24
C GLY A 21 -2.94 6.60 2.30
N ALA A 22 -2.72 6.29 3.57
CA ALA A 22 -3.42 6.89 4.70
C ALA A 22 -3.07 8.38 4.84
N GLY A 23 -1.78 8.73 4.80
CA GLY A 23 -1.33 10.11 4.94
C GLY A 23 -1.88 11.01 3.83
N ILE A 24 -1.78 10.57 2.57
CA ILE A 24 -2.33 11.30 1.42
C ILE A 24 -3.86 11.32 1.47
N GLY A 25 -4.50 10.20 1.81
CA GLY A 25 -5.96 10.10 1.92
C GLY A 25 -6.53 11.07 2.93
N ILE A 26 -5.95 11.16 4.13
CA ILE A 26 -6.36 12.11 5.17
C ILE A 26 -6.08 13.54 4.70
N PHE A 27 -4.90 13.80 4.14
CA PHE A 27 -4.52 15.13 3.66
C PHE A 27 -5.49 15.66 2.60
N LEU A 28 -5.84 14.85 1.61
CA LEU A 28 -6.85 15.20 0.59
C LEU A 28 -8.27 15.28 1.18
N GLY A 29 -8.57 14.45 2.16
CA GLY A 29 -9.84 14.44 2.88
C GLY A 29 -10.18 15.74 3.59
N ILE A 30 -9.17 16.46 4.07
CA ILE A 30 -9.34 17.79 4.68
C ILE A 30 -9.84 18.80 3.65
N PHE A 31 -9.42 18.72 2.38
CA PHE A 31 -9.87 19.64 1.32
C PHE A 31 -11.25 19.28 0.74
N ILE A 32 -11.67 18.02 0.90
CA ILE A 32 -12.93 17.48 0.35
C ILE A 32 -14.03 17.44 1.43
N ASP A 33 -13.72 17.85 2.67
CA ASP A 33 -14.59 17.73 3.87
C ASP A 33 -15.12 16.31 4.11
N ASN A 34 -14.42 15.30 3.58
CA ASN A 34 -14.79 13.90 3.72
C ASN A 34 -13.54 13.02 3.90
N ILE A 35 -13.00 13.09 5.10
CA ILE A 35 -11.78 12.38 5.51
C ILE A 35 -11.99 10.86 5.49
N ILE A 36 -13.17 10.37 5.90
CA ILE A 36 -13.44 8.93 6.00
C ILE A 36 -13.39 8.27 4.62
N LEU A 37 -14.03 8.90 3.63
CA LEU A 37 -14.11 8.37 2.26
C LEU A 37 -12.73 8.37 1.57
N THR A 38 -12.00 9.47 1.70
CA THR A 38 -10.68 9.66 1.09
C THR A 38 -9.59 8.84 1.79
N PHE A 39 -9.65 8.67 3.11
CA PHE A 39 -8.78 7.75 3.85
C PHE A 39 -9.01 6.30 3.41
N SER A 40 -10.26 5.87 3.32
CA SER A 40 -10.60 4.50 2.91
C SER A 40 -10.17 4.23 1.46
N ALA A 41 -10.43 5.16 0.55
CA ALA A 41 -9.98 5.06 -0.84
C ALA A 41 -8.44 5.09 -0.95
N GLY A 42 -7.79 6.02 -0.25
CA GLY A 42 -6.33 6.20 -0.29
C GLY A 42 -5.57 4.99 0.27
N THR A 43 -6.04 4.41 1.37
CA THR A 43 -5.45 3.19 1.95
C THR A 43 -5.62 1.98 1.04
N VAL A 44 -6.80 1.75 0.47
CA VAL A 44 -7.03 0.64 -0.48
C VAL A 44 -6.15 0.79 -1.72
N ILE A 45 -6.05 2.00 -2.30
CA ILE A 45 -5.17 2.28 -3.43
C ILE A 45 -3.70 2.03 -3.04
N GLY A 46 -3.28 2.48 -1.86
CA GLY A 46 -1.92 2.27 -1.34
C GLY A 46 -1.56 0.79 -1.20
N ILE A 47 -2.48 -0.03 -0.70
CA ILE A 47 -2.31 -1.49 -0.57
C ILE A 47 -2.20 -2.14 -1.95
N ILE A 48 -3.09 -1.80 -2.88
CA ILE A 48 -3.06 -2.35 -4.25
C ILE A 48 -1.74 -1.99 -4.93
N PHE A 49 -1.29 -0.74 -4.77
CA PHE A 49 -0.04 -0.28 -5.37
C PHE A 49 1.18 -0.96 -4.77
N SER A 50 1.24 -1.15 -3.44
CA SER A 50 2.35 -1.84 -2.80
C SER A 50 2.44 -3.31 -3.19
N ILE A 51 1.29 -4.00 -3.25
CA ILE A 51 1.23 -5.41 -3.65
C ILE A 51 1.59 -5.54 -5.14
N GLY A 52 1.01 -4.70 -6.00
CA GLY A 52 1.31 -4.69 -7.43
C GLY A 52 2.78 -4.40 -7.72
N TYR A 53 3.38 -3.45 -7.00
CA TYR A 53 4.79 -3.12 -7.15
C TYR A 53 5.71 -4.23 -6.65
N SER A 54 5.40 -4.86 -5.52
CA SER A 54 6.12 -6.04 -5.04
C SER A 54 6.06 -7.17 -6.09
N PHE A 55 4.88 -7.48 -6.62
CA PHE A 55 4.71 -8.53 -7.61
C PHE A 55 5.49 -8.25 -8.91
N TYR A 56 5.44 -7.00 -9.40
CA TYR A 56 6.19 -6.57 -10.57
C TYR A 56 7.70 -6.65 -10.35
N LYS A 57 8.19 -6.19 -9.19
CA LYS A 57 9.61 -6.21 -8.83
C LYS A 57 10.14 -7.64 -8.65
N LYS A 58 9.34 -8.52 -8.03
CA LYS A 58 9.68 -9.93 -7.81
C LYS A 58 9.78 -10.73 -9.12
N ASN A 59 8.97 -10.38 -10.13
CA ASN A 59 9.11 -10.97 -11.47
C ASN A 59 10.36 -10.49 -12.22
N LYS A 60 10.81 -9.26 -11.99
CA LYS A 60 12.03 -8.72 -12.64
C LYS A 60 13.32 -9.33 -12.07
N ASN A 61 13.34 -9.70 -10.80
CA ASN A 61 14.50 -10.31 -10.14
C ASN A 61 14.68 -11.82 -10.40
N LYS A 62 13.69 -12.51 -11.00
CA LYS A 62 13.82 -13.93 -11.40
C LYS A 62 14.45 -14.14 -12.78
N ASN A 63 14.74 -13.06 -13.50
CA ASN A 63 15.25 -13.11 -14.88
C ASN A 63 16.66 -12.50 -15.00
N LYS A 64 17.45 -12.56 -13.91
CA LYS A 64 18.86 -12.17 -13.89
C LYS A 64 19.69 -13.26 -13.23
#